data_AF-A0A1Q4YDB4-F1
#
_entry.id   AF-A0A1Q4YDB4-F1
#
_cell.length_a   1.000
_cell.length_b   1.000
_cell.length_c   1.000
_cell.angle_alpha   90.00
_cell.angle_beta   90.00
_cell.angle_gamma   90.00
#
_symmetry.space_group_name_H-M   'P 1'
#
loop_
_entity.id
_entity.type
_entity.pdbx_description
1 polymer ?
#
loop_
_entity_poly.entity_id
_entity_poly.type
_entity_poly.pdbx_seq_one_letter_code
_entity_poly.pdbx_strand_id
1 'polypeptide(L)'
;MSFSSYARRAADPTVPLPHRASAFRSCVRRFHAAPYAVTMRYLELVAGPFERDERALAAALELLHVLRARWNAHVEAYAAARRAEKRQGLRTPRGATPFDREYPRPTLPALHRTPER
;
A
#
# COMPACT_ATOMS: atom_id res chain seq x y z
N MET A 1 -4.31 17.65 -0.22
CA MET A 1 -2.95 17.24 0.24
C MET A 1 -2.58 15.87 -0.30
N SER A 2 -1.30 15.68 -0.67
CA SER A 2 -0.74 14.45 -1.26
C SER A 2 -0.26 13.46 -0.19
N PHE A 3 0.00 12.20 -0.57
CA PHE A 3 0.59 11.18 0.32
C PHE A 3 1.87 11.70 0.99
N SER A 4 2.80 12.26 0.21
CA SER A 4 4.10 12.74 0.71
C SER A 4 3.97 13.88 1.71
N SER A 5 2.92 14.71 1.62
CA SER A 5 2.65 15.77 2.58
C SER A 5 2.20 15.20 3.94
N TYR A 6 1.32 14.19 3.93
CA TYR A 6 0.92 13.51 5.17
C TYR A 6 2.05 12.67 5.75
N ALA A 7 2.86 12.01 4.92
CA ALA A 7 4.01 11.21 5.37
C ALA A 7 5.02 12.08 6.11
N ARG A 8 5.36 13.26 5.55
CA ARG A 8 6.21 14.25 6.23
C ARG A 8 5.65 14.65 7.60
N ARG A 9 4.35 14.96 7.67
CA ARG A 9 3.71 15.32 8.93
C ARG A 9 3.66 14.16 9.95
N ALA A 10 3.55 12.93 9.49
CA ALA A 10 3.57 11.75 10.38
C ALA A 10 4.99 11.46 10.92
N ALA A 11 6.02 11.75 10.13
CA ALA A 11 7.43 11.59 10.49
C ALA A 11 7.96 12.72 11.39
N ASP A 12 7.32 13.89 11.40
CA ASP A 12 7.78 15.07 12.13
C ASP A 12 7.63 14.89 13.66
N PRO A 13 8.76 14.82 14.42
CA PRO A 13 8.72 14.62 15.87
C PRO A 13 8.24 15.86 16.64
N THR A 14 8.21 17.03 16.02
CA THR A 14 7.73 18.27 16.66
C THR A 14 6.20 18.33 16.76
N VAL A 15 5.51 17.48 16.01
CA VAL A 15 4.05 17.38 15.99
C VAL A 15 3.59 16.39 17.07
N PRO A 16 2.56 16.69 17.88
CA PRO A 16 2.09 15.74 18.88
C PRO A 16 1.60 14.43 18.25
N LEU A 17 1.88 13.30 18.91
CA LEU A 17 1.59 11.95 18.40
C LEU A 17 0.17 11.77 17.84
N PRO A 18 -0.93 12.24 18.48
CA PRO A 18 -2.28 12.08 17.92
C PRO A 18 -2.46 12.74 16.54
N HIS A 19 -1.80 13.87 16.30
CA HIS A 19 -1.85 14.55 15.00
C HIS A 19 -0.99 13.83 13.95
N ARG A 20 0.15 13.27 14.36
CA ARG A 20 0.99 12.41 13.49
C ARG A 20 0.24 11.15 13.09
N ALA A 21 -0.42 10.47 14.04
CA ALA A 21 -1.27 9.31 13.78
C ALA A 21 -2.44 9.64 12.84
N SER A 22 -3.07 10.81 13.00
CA SER A 22 -4.13 11.28 12.08
C SER A 22 -3.61 11.53 10.65
N ALA A 23 -2.40 12.11 10.52
CA ALA A 23 -1.73 12.26 9.24
C ALA A 23 -1.41 10.87 8.63
N PHE A 24 -0.92 9.92 9.43
CA PHE A 24 -0.67 8.55 9.01
C PHE A 24 -1.93 7.82 8.50
N ARG A 25 -3.06 7.91 9.20
CA ARG A 25 -4.35 7.38 8.70
C ARG A 25 -4.72 7.98 7.34
N SER A 26 -4.35 9.24 7.10
CA SER A 26 -4.55 9.91 5.83
C SER A 26 -3.59 9.46 4.72
N CYS A 27 -2.40 8.96 5.06
CA CYS A 27 -1.52 8.20 4.16
C CYS A 27 -2.17 6.87 3.76
N VAL A 28 -2.67 6.10 4.73
CA VAL A 28 -3.29 4.79 4.48
C VAL A 28 -4.51 4.91 3.56
N ARG A 29 -5.37 5.91 3.79
CA ARG A 29 -6.50 6.21 2.88
C ARG A 29 -6.09 6.46 1.43
N ARG A 30 -4.86 6.94 1.20
CA ARG A 30 -4.30 7.25 -0.14
C ARG A 30 -3.46 6.13 -0.74
N PHE A 31 -3.29 5.01 -0.04
CA PHE A 31 -2.53 3.87 -0.56
C PHE A 31 -3.34 3.11 -1.63
N HIS A 32 -4.68 3.03 -1.49
CA HIS A 32 -5.65 2.46 -2.45
C HIS A 32 -5.41 1.02 -2.94
N ALA A 33 -4.30 0.36 -2.60
CA ALA A 33 -4.02 -1.01 -3.00
C ALA A 33 -4.92 -2.04 -2.29
N ALA A 34 -5.31 -1.74 -1.04
CA ALA A 34 -6.16 -2.58 -0.20
C ALA A 34 -7.26 -1.75 0.49
N PRO A 35 -8.34 -2.40 0.97
CA PRO A 35 -9.30 -1.74 1.85
C PRO A 35 -8.60 -1.12 3.07
N TYR A 36 -9.08 0.06 3.48
CA TYR A 36 -8.48 0.83 4.57
C TYR A 36 -8.36 0.01 5.86
N ALA A 37 -9.44 -0.65 6.29
CA ALA A 37 -9.47 -1.44 7.52
C ALA A 37 -8.46 -2.60 7.50
N VAL A 38 -8.31 -3.26 6.36
CA VAL A 38 -7.34 -4.36 6.17
C VAL A 38 -5.91 -3.83 6.31
N THR A 39 -5.61 -2.71 5.65
CA THR A 39 -4.28 -2.11 5.70
C THR A 39 -3.95 -1.65 7.12
N MET A 40 -4.88 -0.97 7.80
CA MET A 40 -4.70 -0.53 9.19
C MET A 40 -4.44 -1.71 10.13
N ARG A 41 -5.24 -2.78 10.02
CA ARG A 41 -5.06 -3.97 10.86
C ARG A 41 -3.73 -4.67 10.60
N TYR A 42 -3.32 -4.77 9.35
CA TYR A 42 -2.01 -5.34 9.00
C TYR A 42 -0.86 -4.52 9.59
N LEU A 43 -0.90 -3.20 9.45
CA LEU A 43 0.13 -2.31 9.97
C LEU A 43 0.23 -2.42 11.50
N GLU A 44 -0.90 -2.52 12.20
CA GLU A 44 -0.92 -2.67 13.65
C GLU A 44 -0.34 -4.02 14.09
N LEU A 45 -0.63 -5.09 13.35
CA LEU A 45 -0.09 -6.43 13.62
C LEU A 45 1.43 -6.52 13.41
N VAL A 46 2.00 -5.76 12.48
CA VAL A 46 3.42 -5.85 12.12
C VAL A 46 4.27 -4.81 12.83
N ALA A 47 3.81 -3.56 12.89
CA ALA A 47 4.55 -2.45 13.46
C ALA A 47 4.19 -2.15 14.92
N GLY A 48 3.10 -2.72 15.43
CA GLY A 48 2.62 -2.50 16.80
C GLY A 48 1.66 -1.30 16.93
N PRO A 49 1.40 -0.83 18.17
CA PRO A 49 0.35 0.14 18.47
C PRO A 49 0.75 1.58 18.14
N PHE A 50 0.83 1.92 16.85
CA PHE A 50 1.26 3.22 16.33
C PHE A 50 0.39 4.43 16.75
N GLU A 51 -0.77 4.21 17.37
CA GLU A 51 -1.57 5.31 17.94
C GLU A 51 -1.08 5.76 19.31
N ARG A 52 -0.28 4.93 19.99
CA ARG A 52 0.19 5.15 21.37
C ARG A 52 1.71 5.11 21.53
N ASP A 53 2.42 4.59 20.53
CA ASP A 53 3.88 4.47 20.52
C ASP A 53 4.46 5.14 19.26
N GLU A 54 5.33 6.12 19.47
CA GLU A 54 6.00 6.85 18.40
C GLU A 54 6.95 5.97 17.57
N ARG A 55 7.59 4.97 18.20
CA ARG A 55 8.47 4.03 17.50
C ARG A 55 7.66 3.11 16.60
N ALA A 56 6.54 2.61 17.11
CA ALA A 56 5.59 1.85 16.31
C ALA A 56 5.04 2.68 15.13
N LEU A 57 4.78 3.98 15.33
CA LEU A 57 4.35 4.87 14.25
C LEU A 57 5.42 5.05 13.16
N ALA A 58 6.67 5.25 13.55
CA ALA A 58 7.78 5.33 12.60
C ALA A 58 7.92 4.02 11.80
N ALA A 59 7.90 2.86 12.48
CA ALA A 59 7.96 1.55 11.83
C ALA A 59 6.77 1.31 10.88
N ALA A 60 5.56 1.71 11.27
CA ALA A 60 4.36 1.59 10.43
C ALA A 60 4.43 2.48 9.18
N LEU A 61 5.02 3.68 9.30
CA LEU A 61 5.23 4.59 8.18
C LEU A 61 6.24 4.02 7.17
N GLU A 62 7.38 3.50 7.64
CA GLU A 62 8.38 2.83 6.79
C GLU A 62 7.78 1.62 6.06
N LEU A 63 7.03 0.78 6.79
CA LEU A 63 6.34 -0.36 6.20
C LEU A 63 5.36 0.08 5.09
N LEU A 64 4.59 1.14 5.34
CA LEU A 64 3.68 1.70 4.34
C LEU A 64 4.42 2.24 3.11
N HIS A 65 5.60 2.83 3.29
CA HIS A 65 6.45 3.26 2.16
C HIS A 65 6.91 2.08 1.32
N VAL A 66 7.38 1.00 1.94
CA VAL A 66 7.78 -0.24 1.24
C VAL A 66 6.60 -0.83 0.45
N LEU A 67 5.44 -0.97 1.08
CA LEU A 67 4.24 -1.48 0.42
C LEU A 67 3.82 -0.60 -0.76
N ARG A 68 3.89 0.73 -0.61
CA ARG A 68 3.59 1.69 -1.67
C ARG A 68 4.56 1.58 -2.84
N ALA A 69 5.85 1.48 -2.58
CA ALA A 69 6.85 1.30 -3.63
C ALA A 69 6.61 0.02 -4.43
N ARG A 70 6.35 -1.11 -3.74
CA ARG A 70 6.02 -2.39 -4.37
C ARG A 70 4.75 -2.30 -5.22
N TRP A 71 3.70 -1.67 -4.70
CA TRP A 71 2.45 -1.48 -5.44
C TRP A 71 2.64 -0.61 -6.69
N ASN A 72 3.37 0.50 -6.57
CA ASN A 72 3.65 1.37 -7.71
C ASN A 72 4.43 0.63 -8.80
N ALA A 73 5.48 -0.11 -8.42
CA ALA A 73 6.26 -0.92 -9.38
C ALA A 73 5.37 -1.96 -10.09
N HIS A 74 4.46 -2.58 -9.36
CA HIS A 74 3.49 -3.51 -9.94
C HIS A 74 2.54 -2.82 -10.93
N VAL A 75 1.99 -1.66 -10.57
CA VAL A 75 1.12 -0.86 -11.47
C VAL A 75 1.87 -0.41 -12.72
N GLU A 76 3.12 0.02 -12.59
CA GLU A 76 3.96 0.42 -13.72
C GLU A 76 4.26 -0.74 -14.66
N ALA A 77 4.59 -1.92 -14.11
CA ALA A 77 4.80 -3.14 -14.89
C ALA A 77 3.53 -3.54 -15.65
N TYR A 78 2.38 -3.51 -14.98
CA TYR A 78 1.09 -3.77 -15.64
C TYR A 78 0.81 -2.74 -16.75
N ALA A 79 1.04 -1.44 -16.49
CA ALA A 79 0.85 -0.40 -17.50
C ALA A 79 1.79 -0.57 -18.70
N ALA A 80 3.04 -0.99 -18.49
CA ALA A 80 3.98 -1.31 -19.56
C ALA A 80 3.49 -2.51 -20.41
N ALA A 81 3.07 -3.59 -19.76
CA ALA A 81 2.50 -4.76 -20.44
C ALA A 81 1.26 -4.38 -21.27
N ARG A 82 0.32 -3.64 -20.69
CA ARG A 82 -0.89 -3.18 -21.40
C ARG A 82 -0.57 -2.25 -22.56
N ARG A 83 0.47 -1.39 -22.46
CA ARG A 83 0.92 -0.57 -23.60
C ARG A 83 1.46 -1.43 -24.73
N ALA A 84 2.20 -2.50 -24.44
CA ALA A 84 2.69 -3.43 -25.45
C ALA A 84 1.54 -4.22 -26.13
N GLU A 85 0.63 -4.77 -25.35
CA GLU A 85 -0.54 -5.52 -25.84
C GLU A 85 -1.45 -4.63 -26.72
N LYS A 86 -1.70 -3.37 -26.30
CA LYS A 86 -2.46 -2.42 -27.12
C LYS A 86 -1.81 -2.13 -28.48
N ARG A 87 -0.47 -2.05 -28.53
CA ARG A 87 0.27 -1.87 -29.80
C ARG A 87 0.14 -3.09 -30.72
N GLN A 88 -0.05 -4.28 -30.15
CA GLN A 88 -0.28 -5.53 -30.87
C GLN A 88 -1.76 -5.76 -31.23
N GLY A 89 -2.65 -4.79 -30.97
CA GLY A 89 -4.08 -4.90 -31.24
C GLY A 89 -4.90 -5.57 -30.12
N LEU A 90 -4.26 -6.06 -29.06
CA LEU A 90 -4.91 -6.72 -27.92
C LEU A 90 -5.47 -5.69 -26.92
N ARG A 91 -6.63 -5.13 -27.26
CA ARG A 91 -7.27 -4.03 -26.51
C ARG A 91 -8.12 -4.48 -25.32
N THR A 92 -8.54 -5.74 -25.27
CA THR A 92 -9.17 -6.33 -24.08
C THR A 92 -8.09 -6.73 -23.08
N PRO A 93 -8.13 -6.27 -21.81
CA PRO A 93 -7.22 -6.77 -20.79
C PRO A 93 -7.45 -8.26 -20.57
N ARG A 94 -6.37 -9.05 -20.44
CA ARG A 94 -6.46 -10.43 -19.94
C ARG A 94 -7.07 -10.38 -18.53
N GLY A 95 -8.11 -11.16 -18.25
CA GLY A 95 -8.82 -11.13 -16.96
C GLY A 95 -10.11 -10.30 -16.96
N ALA A 96 -10.43 -9.58 -18.04
CA ALA A 96 -11.56 -8.65 -18.09
C ALA A 96 -12.90 -9.31 -18.47
N THR A 97 -12.86 -10.52 -19.03
CA THR A 97 -14.07 -11.28 -19.33
C THR A 97 -14.34 -12.33 -18.24
N PRO A 98 -15.60 -12.73 -18.00
CA PRO A 98 -15.93 -13.78 -17.05
C PRO A 98 -15.25 -15.14 -17.32
N PHE A 99 -14.71 -15.36 -18.52
CA PHE A 99 -13.96 -16.56 -18.92
C PHE A 99 -12.46 -16.47 -18.64
N ASP A 100 -11.93 -15.29 -18.32
CA ASP A 100 -10.52 -15.09 -17.99
C ASP A 100 -10.19 -15.34 -16.49
N ARG A 101 -11.08 -16.03 -15.77
CA ARG A 101 -11.05 -16.27 -14.30
C ARG A 101 -9.79 -16.97 -13.78
N GLU A 102 -8.91 -17.43 -14.64
CA GLU A 102 -7.66 -18.10 -14.28
C GLU A 102 -6.62 -17.16 -13.64
N TYR A 103 -6.79 -15.84 -13.75
CA TYR A 103 -5.96 -14.88 -13.01
C TYR A 103 -6.79 -14.00 -12.08
N PRO A 104 -6.76 -14.23 -10.75
CA PRO A 104 -7.33 -13.28 -9.81
C PRO A 104 -6.62 -11.93 -9.98
N ARG A 105 -7.28 -10.83 -9.59
CA ARG A 105 -6.62 -9.53 -9.37
C ARG A 105 -5.28 -9.80 -8.68
N PRO A 106 -4.20 -9.08 -9.03
CA PRO A 106 -2.90 -9.27 -8.39
C PRO A 106 -3.14 -9.32 -6.89
N THR A 107 -2.91 -10.50 -6.31
CA THR A 107 -2.93 -10.67 -4.87
C THR A 107 -1.96 -9.63 -4.37
N LEU A 108 -2.42 -8.78 -3.44
CA LEU A 108 -1.55 -7.89 -2.68
C LEU A 108 -0.24 -8.63 -2.43
N PRO A 109 0.94 -8.01 -2.64
CA PRO A 109 2.22 -8.69 -2.51
C PRO A 109 2.13 -9.49 -1.24
N ALA A 110 2.16 -10.83 -1.38
CA ALA A 110 1.81 -11.73 -0.29
C ALA A 110 2.57 -11.22 0.91
N LEU A 111 1.82 -10.71 1.89
CA LEU A 111 2.40 -10.17 3.11
C LEU A 111 2.87 -11.41 3.82
N HIS A 112 4.03 -11.92 3.40
CA HIS A 112 4.63 -13.11 3.93
C HIS A 112 4.81 -12.80 5.41
N ARG A 113 3.92 -13.34 6.25
CA ARG A 113 4.26 -13.67 7.62
C ARG A 113 5.45 -14.60 7.47
N THR A 114 6.66 -14.08 7.67
CA THR A 114 7.76 -14.94 8.09
C THR A 114 7.34 -15.53 9.43
N PRO A 115 7.17 -16.85 9.55
CA PRO A 115 7.20 -17.48 10.85
C PRO A 115 8.69 -17.59 11.21
N GLU A 116 9.19 -16.69 12.05
CA GLU A 116 10.48 -16.94 12.67
C GLU A 116 10.32 -18.06 13.70
N ARG A 117 11.33 -18.93 13.68
CA ARG A 117 11.49 -20.19 14.41
C ARG A 117 11.73 -19.98 15.88
#